data_AF-A0A9D7J5M3-F1
#
_entry.id   AF-A0A9D7J5M3-F1
#
_cell.length_a   1.000
_cell.length_b   1.000
_cell.length_c   1.000
_cell.angle_alpha   90.00
_cell.angle_beta   90.00
_cell.angle_gamma   90.00
#
_symmetry.space_group_name_H-M   'P 1'
#
loop_
_entity.id
_entity.type
_entity.pdbx_description
1 polymer ?
#
loop_
_entity_poly.entity_id
_entity_poly.type
_entity_poly.pdbx_seq_one_letter_code
_entity_poly.pdbx_strand_id
1 'polypeptide(L)'
;MSIEQAASTVDTWFEQPNVRFLPDTNATLRRSLDLLRELGVAGNLTTDAQIAAHALEHSGTVATNDADFSRFAGVKTLNPLLGPA
;
A
#
# COMPACT_ATOMS: atom_id res chain seq x y z
N MET A 1 -5.57 23.23 -1.34
CA MET A 1 -6.03 22.29 -2.38
C MET A 1 -7.54 22.15 -2.23
N SER A 2 -8.32 22.38 -3.29
CA SER A 2 -9.76 22.09 -3.30
C SER A 2 -10.01 20.59 -3.53
N ILE A 3 -11.26 20.15 -3.34
CA ILE A 3 -11.66 18.77 -3.62
C ILE A 3 -11.43 18.43 -5.09
N GLU A 4 -11.80 19.34 -5.99
CA GLU A 4 -11.66 19.17 -7.45
C GLU A 4 -10.20 19.05 -7.85
N GLN A 5 -9.30 19.83 -7.24
CA GLN A 5 -7.86 19.73 -7.48
C GLN A 5 -7.31 18.37 -7.03
N ALA A 6 -7.74 17.88 -5.87
CA ALA A 6 -7.33 16.58 -5.36
C ALA A 6 -7.84 15.43 -6.25
N ALA A 7 -9.12 15.45 -6.61
CA ALA A 7 -9.74 14.44 -7.47
C ALA A 7 -9.09 14.40 -8.85
N SER A 8 -8.91 15.57 -9.49
CA SER A 8 -8.24 15.66 -10.79
C SER A 8 -6.82 15.11 -10.74
N THR A 9 -6.08 15.32 -9.65
CA THR A 9 -4.74 14.73 -9.48
C THR A 9 -4.81 13.20 -9.47
N VAL A 10 -5.74 12.61 -8.72
CA VAL A 10 -5.93 11.16 -8.67
C VAL A 10 -6.34 10.58 -10.02
N ASP A 11 -7.20 11.28 -10.77
CA ASP A 11 -7.62 10.85 -12.11
C ASP A 11 -6.42 10.71 -13.05
N THR A 12 -5.45 11.64 -13.00
CA THR A 12 -4.22 11.54 -13.83
C THR A 12 -3.36 10.31 -13.52
N TRP A 13 -3.50 9.71 -12.34
CA TRP A 13 -2.79 8.47 -12.00
C TRP A 13 -3.38 7.30 -12.77
N PHE A 14 -4.71 7.23 -12.87
CA PHE A 14 -5.41 6.17 -13.60
C PHE A 14 -5.26 6.27 -15.12
N GLU A 15 -4.89 7.44 -15.64
CA GLU A 15 -4.57 7.65 -17.06
C GLU A 15 -3.19 7.07 -17.45
N GLN A 16 -2.33 6.73 -16.49
CA GLN A 16 -1.00 6.20 -16.79
C GLN A 16 -1.07 4.75 -17.30
N PRO A 17 -0.36 4.39 -18.39
CA PRO A 17 -0.44 3.06 -18.99
C PRO A 17 0.09 1.93 -18.10
N ASN A 18 0.89 2.28 -17.09
CA ASN A 18 1.51 1.36 -16.13
C ASN A 18 0.81 1.33 -14.77
N VAL A 19 -0.33 2.00 -14.62
CA VAL A 19 -1.14 1.97 -13.39
C VAL A 19 -2.31 1.00 -13.56
N ARG A 20 -2.56 0.20 -12.54
CA ARG A 20 -3.70 -0.72 -12.47
C ARG A 20 -4.34 -0.63 -11.10
N PHE A 21 -5.66 -0.59 -11.06
CA PHE A 21 -6.40 -0.70 -9.81
C PHE A 21 -6.42 -2.15 -9.34
N LEU A 22 -6.08 -2.38 -8.07
CA LEU A 22 -6.13 -3.69 -7.43
C LEU A 22 -7.38 -3.75 -6.52
N PRO A 23 -8.42 -4.49 -6.89
CA PRO A 23 -9.60 -4.63 -6.03
C PRO A 23 -9.28 -5.53 -4.84
N ASP A 24 -9.77 -5.15 -3.67
CA ASP A 24 -9.75 -6.03 -2.50
C ASP A 24 -10.60 -7.28 -2.77
N THR A 25 -10.06 -8.44 -2.42
CA THR A 25 -10.83 -9.68 -2.32
C THR A 25 -11.08 -10.03 -0.86
N ASN A 26 -11.99 -10.98 -0.60
CA ASN A 26 -12.16 -11.53 0.75
C ASN A 26 -10.85 -12.14 1.29
N ALA A 27 -9.98 -12.66 0.42
CA ALA A 27 -8.69 -13.20 0.83
C ALA A 27 -7.72 -12.07 1.23
N THR A 28 -7.65 -11.01 0.43
CA THR A 28 -6.85 -9.82 0.71
C THR A 28 -7.27 -9.20 2.05
N LEU A 29 -8.57 -9.01 2.28
CA LEU A 29 -9.08 -8.45 3.53
C LEU A 29 -8.75 -9.33 4.74
N ARG A 30 -8.90 -10.66 4.62
CA ARG A 30 -8.50 -11.58 5.70
C ARG A 30 -7.00 -11.48 5.99
N ARG A 31 -6.17 -11.40 4.95
CA ARG A 31 -4.72 -11.23 5.11
C ARG A 31 -4.38 -9.92 5.82
N SER A 32 -5.05 -8.81 5.50
CA SER A 32 -4.87 -7.53 6.19
C SER A 32 -5.19 -7.64 7.69
N LEU A 33 -6.28 -8.33 8.04
CA LEU A 33 -6.65 -8.55 9.44
C LEU A 33 -5.65 -9.46 10.16
N ASP A 34 -5.13 -10.49 9.50
CA ASP A 34 -4.10 -11.37 10.07
C ASP A 34 -2.80 -10.59 10.34
N LEU A 35 -2.38 -9.72 9.42
CA LEU A 35 -1.21 -8.85 9.61
C LEU A 35 -1.38 -7.93 10.84
N LEU A 36 -2.57 -7.35 11.03
CA LEU A 36 -2.85 -6.52 12.21
C LEU A 36 -2.81 -7.34 13.51
N ARG A 37 -3.33 -8.58 13.49
CA ARG A 37 -3.26 -9.50 14.64
C ARG A 37 -1.82 -9.90 14.95
N GLU A 38 -1.01 -10.19 13.94
CA GLU A 38 0.41 -10.53 14.08
C GLU A 38 1.19 -9.39 14.75
N LEU A 39 0.89 -8.14 14.42
CA LEU A 39 1.52 -6.96 15.03
C LEU A 39 0.97 -6.60 16.42
N GLY A 40 -0.22 -7.09 16.78
CA GLY A 40 -0.90 -6.74 18.02
C GLY A 40 -1.33 -5.27 18.11
N VAL A 41 -1.25 -4.52 17.00
CA VAL A 41 -1.54 -3.09 16.92
C VAL A 41 -2.40 -2.82 15.69
N ALA A 42 -3.44 -2.01 15.87
CA ALA A 42 -4.31 -1.52 14.81
C ALA A 42 -4.29 0.02 14.78
N GLY A 43 -5.35 0.66 14.27
CA GLY A 43 -5.44 2.12 14.23
C GLY A 43 -4.81 2.66 12.95
N ASN A 44 -3.72 3.42 13.07
CA ASN A 44 -3.05 4.04 11.93
C ASN A 44 -2.55 3.02 10.89
N LEU A 45 -2.26 1.78 11.31
CA LEU A 45 -1.77 0.72 10.44
C LEU A 45 -2.86 0.02 9.60
N THR A 46 -4.14 0.39 9.73
CA THR A 46 -5.23 -0.36 9.08
C THR A 46 -5.12 -0.32 7.56
N THR A 47 -4.90 0.87 6.99
CA THR A 47 -4.72 1.03 5.54
C THR A 47 -3.38 0.45 5.08
N ASP A 48 -2.32 0.61 5.87
CA ASP A 48 -1.01 0.05 5.55
C ASP A 48 -1.04 -1.48 5.52
N ALA A 49 -1.81 -2.12 6.40
CA ALA A 49 -2.02 -3.56 6.39
C ALA A 49 -2.75 -4.02 5.12
N GLN A 50 -3.68 -3.22 4.57
CA GLN A 50 -4.31 -3.52 3.27
C GLN A 50 -3.30 -3.42 2.12
N ILE A 51 -2.46 -2.38 2.10
CA ILE A 51 -1.40 -2.23 1.09
C ILE A 51 -0.37 -3.37 1.21
N ALA A 52 0.03 -3.72 2.43
CA ALA A 52 0.95 -4.83 2.72
C ALA A 52 0.36 -6.18 2.27
N ALA A 53 -0.93 -6.41 2.49
CA ALA A 53 -1.62 -7.61 2.02
C ALA A 53 -1.56 -7.74 0.49
N HIS A 54 -1.87 -6.66 -0.25
CA HIS A 54 -1.72 -6.62 -1.71
C HIS A 54 -0.28 -6.90 -2.16
N ALA A 55 0.70 -6.27 -1.51
CA ALA A 55 2.10 -6.49 -1.85
C ALA A 55 2.52 -7.95 -1.65
N LEU A 56 2.10 -8.59 -0.56
CA LEU A 56 2.39 -10.00 -0.31
C LEU A 56 1.67 -10.93 -1.30
N GLU A 57 0.39 -10.68 -1.58
CA GLU A 57 -0.43 -11.47 -2.51
C GLU A 57 0.15 -11.47 -3.93
N HIS A 58 0.65 -10.31 -4.38
CA HIS A 58 1.19 -10.14 -5.72
C HIS A 58 2.72 -10.24 -5.81
N SER A 59 3.41 -10.61 -4.72
CA SER A 59 4.89 -10.57 -4.64
C SER A 59 5.48 -9.21 -5.04
N GLY A 60 4.74 -8.14 -4.77
CA GLY A 60 5.06 -6.76 -5.10
C GLY A 60 6.06 -6.12 -4.13
N THR A 61 6.55 -4.94 -4.52
CA THR A 61 7.37 -4.06 -3.68
C THR A 61 6.59 -2.78 -3.43
N VAL A 62 6.44 -2.39 -2.17
CA VAL A 62 5.77 -1.14 -1.79
C VAL A 62 6.76 0.02 -1.99
N ALA A 63 6.44 0.91 -2.93
CA ALA A 63 7.17 2.16 -3.07
C ALA A 63 6.69 3.15 -1.99
N THR A 64 7.51 3.41 -0.96
CA THR A 64 7.10 4.22 0.20
C THR A 64 8.27 4.89 0.91
N ASN A 65 8.02 6.06 1.50
CA ASN A 65 8.93 6.73 2.45
C ASN A 65 8.47 6.51 3.91
N ASP A 66 7.42 5.72 4.13
CA ASP A 66 6.92 5.40 5.47
C ASP A 66 7.65 4.17 6.04
N ALA A 67 8.31 4.37 7.18
CA ALA A 67 9.06 3.33 7.86
C ALA A 67 8.17 2.27 8.52
N ASP A 68 6.88 2.55 8.74
CA ASP A 68 5.97 1.60 9.39
C ASP A 68 5.75 0.33 8.56
N PHE A 69 5.99 0.36 7.24
CA PHE A 69 5.96 -0.84 6.40
C PHE A 69 7.00 -1.90 6.79
N SER A 70 8.10 -1.50 7.46
CA SER A 70 9.12 -2.43 7.97
C SER A 70 8.60 -3.37 9.06
N ARG A 71 7.45 -3.05 9.67
CA ARG A 71 6.80 -3.89 10.68
C ARG A 71 6.16 -5.14 10.06
N PHE A 72 5.70 -5.08 8.81
CA PHE A 72 5.04 -6.21 8.16
C PHE A 72 6.07 -7.19 7.59
N ALA A 73 6.18 -8.36 8.24
CA ALA A 73 7.13 -9.39 7.83
C ALA A 73 6.92 -9.84 6.37
N GLY A 74 8.02 -9.87 5.60
CA GLY A 74 8.03 -10.31 4.20
C GLY A 74 7.64 -9.23 3.18
N VAL A 75 7.17 -8.06 3.61
CA VAL A 75 6.90 -6.94 2.70
C VAL A 75 8.23 -6.34 2.22
N LYS A 76 8.40 -6.28 0.90
CA LYS A 76 9.53 -5.57 0.29
C LYS A 76 9.18 -4.10 0.15
N THR A 77 10.12 -3.22 0.50
CA THR A 77 9.94 -1.77 0.34
C THR A 77 11.06 -1.18 -0.51
N LEU A 78 10.73 -0.11 -1.22
CA LEU A 78 11.66 0.75 -1.94
C LEU A 78 11.29 2.20 -1.62
N ASN A 79 12.24 3.02 -1.21
CA ASN A 79 11.99 4.44 -1.02
C ASN A 79 12.31 5.20 -2.33
N PRO A 80 11.30 5.71 -3.06
CA PRO A 80 11.51 6.38 -4.34
C PRO A 80 12.25 7.71 -4.22
N LEU A 81 12.39 8.26 -3.00
CA LEU A 81 13.06 9.54 -2.76
C LEU A 81 14.58 9.41 -2.61
N LEU A 82 15.11 8.19 -2.46
CA LEU A 82 16.55 7.96 -2.26
C LEU A 82 17.36 7.99 -3.57
N GLY A 83 16.73 8.28 -4.71
CA GLY A 83 17.37 8.24 -6.03
C GLY A 83 17.71 6.81 -6.49
N PRO A 84 18.15 6.62 -7.74
CA PRO A 84 18.68 5.33 -8.17
C PRO A 84 19.97 5.03 -7.42
N ALA A 85 20.11 3.78 -6.96
CA ALA A 85 21.39 3.22 -6.51
C ALA A 85 22.39 3.13 -7.67
#